data_AF-A0A969IT36-F1
#
_entry.id   AF-A0A969IT36-F1
#
_cell.length_a   1.000
_cell.length_b   1.000
_cell.length_c   1.000
_cell.angle_alpha   90.00
_cell.angle_beta   90.00
_cell.angle_gamma   90.00
#
_symmetry.space_group_name_H-M   'P 1'
#
loop_
_entity.id
_entity.type
_entity.pdbx_description
1 polymer ?
#
loop_
_entity_poly.entity_id
_entity_poly.type
_entity_poly.pdbx_seq_one_letter_code
_entity_poly.pdbx_strand_id
1 'polypeptide(L)'
;MAGAMWSSLVVGGGCMRLSHSHFSAFTGTLLISTLSFAGSLTPPPGPIAPTSKALSEVEPRIAINATNTPGDAASQFIISQPGSYYLTGNITGEQFKNWHSRSRAPKVSIDLMGYSLIGVLQSQDGITME
;
A
#
# COMPACT_ATOMS: atom_id res chain seq x y z
N MET A 1 52.34 67.62 -26.13
CA MET A 1 51.90 66.44 -25.36
C MET A 1 52.95 66.19 -24.28
N ALA A 2 52.51 66.20 -23.02
CA ALA A 2 53.18 65.98 -21.72
C ALA A 2 54.68 65.60 -21.72
N GLY A 3 55.58 66.24 -20.96
CA GLY A 3 55.57 66.34 -19.48
C GLY A 3 55.90 64.96 -18.88
N ALA A 4 56.94 64.71 -18.08
CA ALA A 4 57.49 65.52 -17.01
C ALA A 4 58.93 65.11 -16.65
N MET A 5 59.63 66.11 -16.11
CA MET A 5 60.91 66.06 -15.41
C MET A 5 60.74 65.56 -13.96
N TRP A 6 61.70 64.74 -13.53
CA TRP A 6 62.39 64.73 -12.22
C TRP A 6 61.61 64.50 -10.91
N SER A 7 62.03 63.46 -10.18
CA SER A 7 62.43 63.60 -8.77
C SER A 7 63.38 62.46 -8.38
N SER A 8 64.63 62.79 -8.07
CA SER A 8 65.58 61.89 -7.40
C SER A 8 65.37 61.96 -5.90
N LEU A 9 65.22 60.81 -5.24
CA LEU A 9 65.44 60.68 -3.80
C LEU A 9 66.46 59.55 -3.57
N VAL A 10 67.62 59.91 -3.03
CA VAL A 10 68.65 58.99 -2.53
C VAL A 10 68.39 58.79 -1.04
N VAL A 11 68.11 57.56 -0.61
CA VAL A 11 68.37 56.96 0.73
C VAL A 11 68.14 55.45 0.53
N GLY A 12 68.94 54.46 0.92
CA GLY A 12 70.13 54.31 1.75
C GLY A 12 70.46 52.80 1.75
N GLY A 13 71.70 52.43 2.08
CA GLY A 13 72.21 51.07 1.93
C GLY A 13 71.49 49.99 2.73
N GLY A 14 71.62 48.75 2.29
CA GLY A 14 71.10 47.58 2.99
C GLY A 14 71.36 46.29 2.24
N CYS A 15 72.58 45.76 2.37
CA CYS A 15 72.89 44.38 2.03
C CYS A 15 72.11 43.46 2.97
N MET A 16 71.21 42.63 2.44
CA MET A 16 70.76 41.45 3.18
C MET A 16 70.38 40.33 2.20
N ARG A 17 71.36 39.44 2.00
CA ARG A 17 71.16 38.06 1.56
C ARG A 17 70.26 37.35 2.57
N LEU A 18 69.24 36.64 2.10
CA LEU A 18 68.60 35.46 2.70
C LEU A 18 67.49 35.08 1.71
N SER A 19 67.14 33.86 1.36
CA SER A 19 67.59 32.48 1.59
C SER A 19 66.69 31.67 0.66
N HIS A 20 67.21 30.58 0.08
CA HIS A 20 66.51 29.72 -0.88
C HIS A 20 65.21 29.12 -0.31
N SER A 21 64.17 29.00 -1.14
CA SER A 21 63.18 27.91 -0.97
C SER A 21 62.41 27.59 -2.26
N HIS A 22 62.82 26.48 -2.87
CA HIS A 22 62.05 25.49 -3.64
C HIS A 22 60.60 25.89 -4.01
N PHE A 23 60.43 26.37 -5.25
CA PHE A 23 59.12 26.61 -5.87
C PHE A 23 58.53 25.27 -6.33
N SER A 24 57.82 24.57 -5.46
CA SER A 24 57.06 23.37 -5.82
C SER A 24 55.79 23.77 -6.55
N ALA A 25 55.73 23.49 -7.85
CA ALA A 25 54.57 23.75 -8.69
C ALA A 25 53.41 22.84 -8.27
N PHE A 26 52.41 23.40 -7.59
CA PHE A 26 51.16 22.71 -7.30
C PHE A 26 50.23 22.85 -8.50
N THR A 27 50.24 21.83 -9.37
CA THR A 27 49.39 21.73 -10.55
C THR A 27 47.92 21.62 -10.09
N GLY A 28 47.17 22.71 -10.23
CA GLY A 28 45.75 22.77 -9.88
C GLY A 28 44.93 21.79 -10.74
N THR A 29 44.35 20.77 -10.11
CA THR A 29 43.44 19.83 -10.78
C THR A 29 42.07 20.48 -10.93
N LEU A 30 41.63 20.72 -12.18
CA LEU A 30 40.31 21.22 -12.51
C LEU A 30 39.26 20.12 -12.31
N LEU A 31 38.46 20.21 -11.24
CA LEU A 31 37.28 19.37 -11.04
C LEU A 31 36.17 19.83 -11.99
N ILE A 32 35.92 19.05 -13.04
CA ILE A 32 34.77 19.23 -13.92
C ILE A 32 33.54 18.67 -13.20
N SER A 33 32.66 19.56 -12.72
CA SER A 33 31.36 19.17 -12.19
C SER A 33 30.41 18.89 -13.35
N THR A 34 29.91 17.67 -13.45
CA THR A 34 28.84 17.32 -14.37
C THR A 34 27.52 17.85 -13.80
N LEU A 35 26.81 18.69 -14.58
CA LEU A 35 25.45 19.12 -14.25
C LEU A 35 24.54 17.89 -14.32
N SER A 36 24.04 17.43 -13.16
CA SER A 36 23.00 16.41 -13.09
C SER A 36 21.65 17.08 -13.36
N PHE A 37 21.04 16.74 -14.48
CA PHE A 37 19.68 17.18 -14.79
C PHE A 37 18.70 16.27 -14.06
N ALA A 38 18.13 16.75 -12.95
CA ALA A 38 17.04 16.05 -12.28
C ALA A 38 15.79 16.11 -13.18
N GLY A 39 15.14 14.96 -13.40
CA GLY A 39 13.87 14.90 -14.12
C GLY A 39 12.80 15.73 -13.40
N SER A 40 11.71 16.05 -14.12
CA SER A 40 10.61 16.82 -13.56
C SER A 40 10.06 16.15 -12.28
N LEU A 41 10.03 16.89 -11.16
CA LEU A 41 9.35 16.46 -9.93
C LEU A 41 7.82 16.48 -10.09
N THR A 42 7.32 17.02 -11.20
CA THR A 42 5.91 16.94 -11.56
C THR A 42 5.72 15.77 -12.53
N PRO A 43 5.19 14.62 -12.07
CA PRO A 43 4.81 13.55 -12.97
C PRO A 43 3.75 14.10 -13.95
N PRO A 44 3.73 13.62 -15.22
CA PRO A 44 2.71 14.01 -16.17
C PRO A 44 1.30 13.82 -15.58
N PRO A 45 0.39 14.79 -15.74
CA PRO A 45 -1.00 14.61 -15.32
C PRO A 45 -1.60 13.44 -16.08
N GLY A 46 -1.93 12.36 -15.36
CA GLY A 46 -2.59 11.18 -15.90
C GLY A 46 -3.67 10.73 -14.92
N PRO A 47 -4.81 10.21 -15.38
CA PRO A 47 -5.81 9.63 -14.49
C PRO A 47 -5.17 8.53 -13.63
N ILE A 48 -5.17 8.72 -12.32
CA ILE A 48 -4.87 7.65 -11.38
C ILE A 48 -6.05 6.68 -11.38
N ALA A 49 -5.90 5.56 -12.09
CA ALA A 49 -6.83 4.45 -11.96
C ALA A 49 -6.67 3.84 -10.55
N PRO A 50 -7.77 3.38 -9.93
CA PRO A 50 -7.68 2.69 -8.65
C PRO A 50 -6.74 1.50 -8.78
N THR A 51 -5.68 1.50 -7.97
CA THR A 51 -4.69 0.42 -7.89
C THR A 51 -5.11 -0.66 -6.89
N SER A 52 -6.20 -0.43 -6.15
CA SER A 52 -6.78 -1.38 -5.19
C SER A 52 -7.96 -2.14 -5.78
N LYS A 53 -8.09 -3.41 -5.36
CA LYS A 53 -9.32 -4.19 -5.48
C LYS A 53 -10.38 -3.60 -4.56
N ALA A 54 -11.65 -3.60 -4.99
CA ALA A 54 -12.74 -3.27 -4.08
C ALA A 54 -12.80 -4.30 -2.94
N LEU A 55 -13.27 -3.94 -1.74
CA LEU A 55 -13.33 -4.88 -0.61
C LEU A 55 -14.22 -6.10 -0.91
N SER A 56 -15.24 -5.91 -1.76
CA SER A 56 -16.09 -6.98 -2.32
C SER A 56 -15.35 -7.93 -3.26
N GLU A 57 -14.17 -7.55 -3.74
CA GLU A 57 -13.37 -8.25 -4.75
C GLU A 57 -12.15 -8.94 -4.13
N VAL A 58 -11.66 -8.46 -2.98
CA VAL A 58 -10.58 -9.09 -2.21
C VAL A 58 -11.07 -10.40 -1.59
N GLU A 59 -12.35 -10.47 -1.19
CA GLU A 59 -13.01 -11.71 -0.75
C GLU A 59 -14.52 -11.67 -1.11
N PRO A 60 -14.92 -12.16 -2.29
CA PRO A 60 -16.34 -12.20 -2.65
C PRO A 60 -17.12 -13.06 -1.65
N ARG A 61 -17.97 -12.41 -0.85
CA ARG A 61 -18.85 -13.10 0.09
C ARG A 61 -20.14 -13.53 -0.61
N ILE A 62 -20.64 -14.70 -0.29
CA ILE A 62 -21.88 -15.25 -0.87
C ILE A 62 -23.03 -14.99 0.09
N ALA A 63 -24.09 -14.31 -0.37
CA ALA A 63 -25.27 -14.08 0.45
C ALA A 63 -26.02 -15.41 0.68
N ILE A 64 -26.39 -15.71 1.93
CA ILE A 64 -27.26 -16.85 2.25
C ILE A 64 -28.69 -16.48 1.86
N ASN A 65 -29.23 -17.17 0.86
CA ASN A 65 -30.59 -17.01 0.35
C ASN A 65 -30.99 -18.23 -0.52
N ALA A 66 -32.25 -18.27 -0.95
CA ALA A 66 -32.78 -19.39 -1.73
C ALA A 66 -32.09 -19.58 -3.11
N THR A 67 -31.42 -18.55 -3.63
CA THR A 67 -30.73 -18.59 -4.92
C THR A 67 -29.32 -19.16 -4.79
N ASN A 68 -28.57 -18.74 -3.79
CA ASN A 68 -27.15 -19.07 -3.64
C ASN A 68 -26.92 -20.32 -2.78
N THR A 69 -27.80 -20.58 -1.82
CA THR A 69 -27.67 -21.66 -0.83
C THR A 69 -29.01 -22.40 -0.67
N PRO A 70 -29.59 -22.96 -1.74
CA PRO A 70 -30.89 -23.61 -1.65
C PRO A 70 -30.90 -24.71 -0.58
N GLY A 71 -31.98 -24.77 0.20
CA GLY A 71 -32.24 -25.82 1.17
C GLY A 71 -32.84 -27.08 0.56
N ASP A 72 -33.19 -28.03 1.43
CA ASP A 72 -33.89 -29.26 1.09
C ASP A 72 -35.03 -29.56 2.09
N ALA A 73 -35.48 -30.81 2.15
CA ALA A 73 -36.52 -31.24 3.07
C ALA A 73 -36.10 -31.17 4.55
N ALA A 74 -34.81 -31.30 4.85
CA ALA A 74 -34.27 -31.35 6.21
C ALA A 74 -33.63 -30.02 6.64
N SER A 75 -33.22 -29.16 5.70
CA SER A 75 -32.44 -27.96 5.98
C SER A 75 -32.95 -26.75 5.21
N GLN A 76 -32.99 -25.59 5.86
CA GLN A 76 -33.47 -24.36 5.23
C GLN A 76 -32.48 -23.79 4.21
N PHE A 77 -31.17 -23.90 4.49
CA PHE A 77 -30.11 -23.52 3.55
C PHE A 77 -28.94 -24.53 3.57
N ILE A 78 -28.47 -24.95 2.41
CA ILE A 78 -27.32 -25.87 2.29
C ILE A 78 -26.11 -25.12 1.74
N ILE A 79 -24.98 -25.28 2.42
CA ILE A 79 -23.67 -24.79 1.96
C ILE A 79 -22.79 -26.01 1.70
N SER A 80 -22.62 -26.30 0.41
CA SER A 80 -21.84 -27.46 -0.08
C SER A 80 -20.43 -27.09 -0.54
N GLN A 81 -20.12 -25.80 -0.64
CA GLN A 81 -18.83 -25.30 -1.12
C GLN A 81 -18.10 -24.48 -0.04
N PRO A 82 -16.77 -24.63 0.09
CA PRO A 82 -15.99 -23.78 0.98
C PRO A 82 -16.08 -22.32 0.54
N GLY A 83 -16.04 -21.40 1.50
CA GLY A 83 -16.15 -19.97 1.20
C GLY A 83 -16.64 -19.14 2.40
N SER A 84 -16.75 -17.83 2.15
CA SER A 84 -17.26 -16.86 3.10
C SER A 84 -18.71 -16.50 2.75
N TYR A 85 -19.60 -16.71 3.70
CA TYR A 85 -21.03 -16.47 3.55
C TYR A 85 -21.50 -15.42 4.55
N TYR A 86 -22.61 -14.75 4.25
CA TYR A 86 -23.17 -13.75 5.14
C TYR A 86 -24.69 -13.71 5.12
N LEU A 87 -25.26 -13.28 6.25
CA LEU A 87 -26.69 -13.02 6.37
C LEU A 87 -27.05 -11.65 5.79
N THR A 88 -28.19 -11.60 5.10
CA THR A 88 -28.77 -10.36 4.56
C THR A 88 -29.95 -9.85 5.39
N GLY A 89 -30.34 -10.60 6.42
CA GLY A 89 -31.47 -10.31 7.31
C GLY A 89 -31.53 -11.29 8.47
N ASN A 90 -32.39 -11.00 9.45
CA ASN A 90 -32.75 -11.97 10.48
C ASN A 90 -33.44 -13.15 9.81
N ILE A 91 -33.10 -14.36 10.25
CA ILE A 91 -33.71 -15.54 9.67
C ILE A 91 -34.32 -16.41 10.75
N THR A 92 -35.58 -16.74 10.53
CA THR A 92 -36.40 -17.58 11.40
C THR A 92 -36.36 -19.00 10.85
N GLY A 93 -35.98 -19.94 11.71
CA GLY A 93 -35.95 -21.36 11.39
C GLY A 93 -37.34 -21.89 11.03
N GLU A 94 -37.35 -23.04 10.37
CA GLU A 94 -38.58 -23.76 10.02
C GLU A 94 -38.78 -24.97 10.93
N GLN A 95 -40.04 -25.34 11.17
CA GLN A 95 -40.35 -26.53 11.96
C GLN A 95 -39.73 -27.77 11.31
N PHE A 96 -39.13 -28.63 12.14
CA PHE A 96 -38.48 -29.86 11.72
C PHE A 96 -37.32 -29.69 10.74
N LYS A 97 -36.74 -28.49 10.63
CA LYS A 97 -35.55 -28.26 9.80
C LYS A 97 -34.37 -27.77 10.62
N ASN A 98 -33.19 -28.10 10.13
CA ASN A 98 -31.97 -27.41 10.49
C ASN A 98 -31.97 -26.04 9.81
N TRP A 99 -31.50 -25.01 10.52
CA TRP A 99 -31.29 -23.70 9.90
C TRP A 99 -30.30 -23.83 8.73
N HIS A 100 -29.18 -24.51 8.98
CA HIS A 100 -28.18 -24.79 7.96
C HIS A 100 -27.54 -26.16 8.16
N SER A 101 -27.47 -26.93 7.06
CA SER A 101 -26.62 -28.12 6.97
C SER A 101 -25.41 -27.89 6.08
N ARG A 102 -24.24 -28.18 6.64
CA ARG A 102 -23.00 -28.25 5.87
C ARG A 102 -22.94 -29.63 5.22
N SER A 103 -23.14 -29.70 3.91
CA SER A 103 -22.72 -30.89 3.14
C SER A 103 -21.20 -30.83 2.95
N ARG A 104 -20.43 -31.43 3.87
CA ARG A 104 -19.00 -31.78 3.71
C ARG A 104 -18.06 -30.71 3.10
N ALA A 105 -18.23 -29.42 3.39
CA ALA A 105 -17.30 -28.38 2.97
C ALA A 105 -16.29 -28.05 4.11
N PRO A 106 -14.99 -28.40 4.00
CA PRO A 106 -14.06 -28.31 5.13
C PRO A 106 -13.69 -26.88 5.58
N LYS A 107 -14.18 -25.81 4.93
CA LYS A 107 -13.78 -24.41 5.19
C LYS A 107 -14.90 -23.42 4.86
N VAL A 108 -15.92 -23.34 5.71
CA VAL A 108 -16.99 -22.34 5.58
C VAL A 108 -16.93 -21.38 6.76
N SER A 109 -16.93 -20.08 6.46
CA SER A 109 -17.09 -18.98 7.42
C SER A 109 -18.45 -18.34 7.20
N ILE A 110 -19.24 -18.18 8.26
CA ILE A 110 -20.54 -17.51 8.23
C ILE A 110 -20.43 -16.25 9.07
N ASP A 111 -20.63 -15.10 8.44
CA ASP A 111 -20.74 -13.80 9.10
C ASP A 111 -22.21 -13.44 9.29
N LEU A 112 -22.61 -13.19 10.53
CA LEU A 112 -23.99 -12.82 10.85
C LEU A 112 -24.30 -11.37 10.48
N MET A 113 -23.29 -10.51 10.28
CA MET A 113 -23.47 -9.10 9.91
C MET A 113 -24.44 -8.33 10.83
N GLY A 114 -24.54 -8.73 12.11
CA GLY A 114 -25.46 -8.14 13.10
C GLY A 114 -26.89 -8.71 13.08
N TYR A 115 -27.16 -9.74 12.27
CA TYR A 115 -28.44 -10.45 12.22
C TYR A 115 -28.48 -11.66 13.16
N SER A 116 -29.70 -12.13 13.44
CA SER A 116 -29.96 -13.26 14.34
C SER A 116 -30.50 -14.48 13.60
N LEU A 117 -30.12 -15.65 14.10
CA LEU A 117 -30.75 -16.93 13.79
C LEU A 117 -31.78 -17.23 14.89
N ILE A 118 -33.05 -17.26 14.51
CA ILE A 118 -34.17 -17.34 15.45
C ILE A 118 -34.79 -18.73 15.34
N GLY A 119 -34.64 -19.54 16.39
CA GLY A 119 -35.30 -20.84 16.47
C GLY A 119 -36.82 -20.71 16.64
N VAL A 120 -37.55 -21.70 16.14
CA VAL A 120 -38.99 -21.88 16.35
C VAL A 120 -39.26 -23.16 17.13
N LEU A 121 -40.51 -23.37 17.56
CA LEU A 121 -40.91 -24.63 18.17
C LEU A 121 -40.58 -25.79 17.21
N GLN A 122 -39.95 -26.86 17.73
CA GLN A 122 -39.52 -28.02 16.94
C GLN A 122 -38.51 -27.71 15.83
N SER A 123 -37.79 -26.58 15.92
CA SER A 123 -36.52 -26.41 15.19
C SER A 123 -35.56 -27.51 15.63
N GLN A 124 -34.82 -28.09 14.69
CA GLN A 124 -33.76 -29.06 14.99
C GLN A 124 -32.50 -28.29 15.45
N ASP A 125 -31.46 -28.27 14.63
CA ASP A 125 -30.21 -27.59 14.96
C ASP A 125 -30.03 -26.26 14.22
N GLY A 126 -29.28 -25.35 14.84
CA GLY A 126 -28.86 -24.10 14.21
C GLY A 126 -27.83 -24.34 13.11
N ILE A 127 -26.64 -24.82 13.47
CA ILE A 127 -25.55 -25.09 12.53
C ILE A 127 -25.10 -26.52 12.75
N THR A 128 -25.31 -27.40 11.76
CA THR A 128 -24.87 -28.80 11.81
C THR A 128 -23.62 -29.04 10.98
N MET A 129 -22.77 -29.97 11.45
CA MET A 129 -21.67 -30.56 10.69
C MET A 129 -22.02 -32.02 10.44
N GLU A 130 -22.53 -32.33 9.25
CA GLU A 130 -22.91 -33.69 8.84
C GLU A 130 -22.05 -34.22 7.69
#